data_AF-A0A7X6A8K8-F1
#
_entry.id   AF-A0A7X6A8K8-F1
#
_cell.length_a   1.000
_cell.length_b   1.000
_cell.length_c   1.000
_cell.angle_alpha   90.00
_cell.angle_beta   90.00
_cell.angle_gamma   90.00
#
_symmetry.space_group_name_H-M   'P 1'
#
loop_
_entity.id
_entity.type
_entity.pdbx_description
1 polymer ?
#
loop_
_entity_poly.entity_id
_entity_poly.type
_entity_poly.pdbx_seq_one_letter_code
_entity_poly.pdbx_strand_id
1 'polypeptide(L)'
;TYLQRAFDNLIANEDRHSKNILLTEDWRMILIDHSRSFRFSKRHQTKLIFTDKHREGPKPMKRLPKEFVEKVKALDLETLNGLVGEYLTENEISAVLARRELMLKEIDRLIDENGERATLY
;
A
#
# COMPACT_ATOMS: atom_id res chain seq x y z
N THR A 1 9.86 -6.51 1.65
CA THR A 1 9.75 -6.53 0.18
C THR A 1 8.91 -5.34 -0.26
N TYR A 2 9.16 -4.75 -1.44
CA TYR A 2 8.51 -3.49 -1.83
C TYR A 2 7.00 -3.62 -2.03
N LEU A 3 6.55 -4.75 -2.58
CA LEU A 3 5.13 -5.03 -2.78
C LEU A 3 4.35 -5.10 -1.46
N GLN A 4 4.93 -5.73 -0.42
CA GLN A 4 4.34 -5.74 0.93
C GLN A 4 4.16 -4.33 1.48
N ARG A 5 5.17 -3.46 1.32
CA ARG A 5 5.10 -2.06 1.78
C ARG A 5 4.04 -1.27 1.03
N ALA A 6 3.89 -1.51 -0.27
CA ALA A 6 2.82 -0.91 -1.07
C ALA A 6 1.45 -1.37 -0.61
N PHE A 7 1.27 -2.67 -0.38
CA PHE A 7 0.02 -3.20 0.14
C PHE A 7 -0.32 -2.63 1.52
N ASP A 8 0.62 -2.65 2.47
CA ASP A 8 0.39 -2.12 3.81
C ASP A 8 0.20 -0.59 3.81
N ASN A 9 0.84 0.14 2.89
CA ASN A 9 0.54 1.56 2.65
C ASN A 9 -0.92 1.77 2.22
N LEU A 10 -1.44 0.95 1.30
CA LEU A 10 -2.80 1.09 0.77
C LEU A 10 -3.85 0.85 1.87
N ILE A 11 -3.67 -0.22 2.65
CA ILE A 11 -4.59 -0.60 3.72
C ILE A 11 -4.28 0.10 5.05
N ALA A 12 -3.27 0.97 5.12
CA ALA A 12 -2.82 1.63 6.35
C ALA A 12 -2.51 0.66 7.51
N ASN A 13 -1.79 -0.44 7.24
CA ASN A 13 -1.31 -1.33 8.29
C ASN A 13 0.05 -0.85 8.83
N GLU A 14 0.02 -0.17 9.98
CA GLU A 14 1.21 0.37 10.63
C GLU A 14 1.92 -0.60 11.59
N ASP A 15 1.31 -1.76 11.87
CA ASP A 15 1.78 -2.72 12.88
C ASP A 15 2.51 -3.92 12.25
N ARG A 16 2.85 -3.85 10.97
CA ARG A 16 3.59 -4.92 10.27
C ARG A 16 4.98 -5.12 10.88
N HIS A 17 5.22 -6.31 11.41
CA HIS A 17 6.55 -6.77 11.82
C HIS A 17 6.90 -8.16 11.27
N SER A 18 8.15 -8.59 11.44
CA SER A 18 8.70 -9.82 10.83
C SER A 18 7.90 -11.09 11.16
N LYS A 19 7.37 -11.19 12.38
CA LYS A 19 6.54 -12.34 12.80
C LYS A 19 5.18 -12.42 12.09
N ASN A 20 4.73 -11.35 11.40
CA ASN A 20 3.49 -11.37 10.61
C ASN A 20 3.75 -11.71 9.13
N ILE A 21 4.96 -12.13 8.78
CA ILE A 21 5.36 -12.51 7.42
C ILE A 21 5.77 -13.96 7.45
N LEU A 22 4.96 -14.82 6.85
CA LEU A 22 5.28 -16.23 6.65
C LEU A 22 5.81 -16.42 5.23
N LEU A 23 6.72 -17.36 5.06
CA LEU A 23 7.26 -17.74 3.76
C LEU A 23 6.86 -19.17 3.45
N THR A 24 6.37 -19.40 2.24
CA THR A 24 6.14 -20.73 1.69
C THR A 24 7.44 -21.29 1.09
N GLU A 25 7.48 -22.59 0.79
CA GLU A 25 8.62 -23.25 0.15
C GLU A 25 8.99 -22.63 -1.20
N ASP A 26 7.99 -22.12 -1.93
CA ASP A 26 8.15 -21.40 -3.19
C ASP A 26 8.36 -19.88 -3.02
N TRP A 27 8.78 -19.45 -1.82
CA TRP A 27 9.16 -18.05 -1.49
C TRP A 27 8.05 -17.00 -1.63
N ARG A 28 6.78 -17.43 -1.64
CA ARG A 28 5.67 -16.47 -1.53
C ARG A 28 5.56 -15.99 -0.09
N MET A 29 5.28 -14.70 0.06
CA MET A 29 4.98 -14.11 1.36
C MET A 29 3.49 -14.21 1.65
N ILE A 30 3.16 -14.79 2.80
CA ILE A 30 1.82 -14.72 3.37
C ILE A 30 1.86 -13.68 4.47
N LEU A 31 1.12 -12.59 4.26
CA LEU A 31 0.97 -11.52 5.23
C LEU A 31 -0.22 -11.87 6.14
N ILE A 32 0.04 -12.09 7.43
CA ILE A 32 -1.01 -12.38 8.43
C ILE A 32 -1.23 -11.16 9.33
N ASP A 33 -2.24 -11.22 10.19
CA ASP A 33 -2.52 -10.20 11.21
C ASP A 33 -2.74 -8.79 10.62
N HIS A 34 -3.93 -8.58 10.05
CA HIS A 34 -4.36 -7.29 9.48
C HIS A 34 -5.34 -6.56 10.39
N SER A 35 -5.43 -6.96 11.66
CA SER A 35 -6.39 -6.45 12.65
C SER A 35 -6.30 -4.93 12.89
N ARG A 36 -5.15 -4.32 12.56
CA ARG A 36 -4.91 -2.87 12.69
C ARG A 36 -4.81 -2.15 11.35
N SER A 37 -5.53 -2.62 10.35
CA SER A 37 -5.64 -1.99 9.03
C SER A 37 -6.85 -1.05 8.92
N PHE A 38 -7.00 -0.42 7.76
CA PHE A 38 -8.09 0.46 7.34
C PHE A 38 -8.31 1.70 8.22
N ARG A 39 -7.29 2.11 8.99
CA ARG A 39 -7.35 3.32 9.83
C ARG A 39 -7.65 4.56 8.96
N PHE A 40 -8.62 5.37 9.37
CA PHE A 40 -9.05 6.55 8.61
C PHE A 40 -8.72 7.89 9.28
N SER A 41 -7.88 7.92 10.32
CA SER A 41 -7.51 9.21 10.93
C SER A 41 -6.74 10.11 9.94
N LYS A 42 -6.75 11.43 10.16
CA LYS A 42 -6.11 12.43 9.28
C LYS A 42 -4.67 12.08 8.88
N ARG A 43 -3.89 11.50 9.81
CA ARG A 43 -2.51 11.04 9.53
C ARG A 43 -2.47 9.98 8.43
N HIS A 44 -3.38 9.01 8.46
CA HIS A 44 -3.44 7.89 7.51
C HIS A 44 -3.99 8.29 6.14
N GLN A 45 -4.56 9.48 6.01
CA GLN A 45 -5.05 10.02 4.73
C GLN A 45 -4.08 11.02 4.09
N THR A 46 -3.05 11.47 4.83
CA THR A 46 -2.14 12.55 4.40
C THR A 46 -0.69 12.11 4.29
N LYS A 47 -0.34 10.95 4.86
CA LYS A 47 1.03 10.41 4.86
C LYS A 47 1.01 8.90 4.64
N LEU A 48 1.94 8.42 3.83
CA LEU A 48 2.24 6.99 3.72
C LEU A 48 3.03 6.52 4.94
N ILE A 49 2.85 5.24 5.30
CA ILE A 49 3.54 4.59 6.41
C ILE A 49 4.98 4.31 6.01
N PHE A 50 5.16 3.59 4.91
CA PHE A 50 6.45 3.18 4.36
C PHE A 50 6.94 4.19 3.33
N THR A 51 7.96 4.96 3.71
CA THR A 51 8.63 5.98 2.88
C THR A 51 10.13 5.99 3.19
N ASP A 52 10.90 6.82 2.49
CA ASP A 52 12.31 7.06 2.80
C ASP A 52 12.54 7.66 4.21
N LYS A 53 11.50 8.27 4.79
CA LYS A 53 11.55 8.90 6.13
C LYS A 53 10.96 8.02 7.23
N HIS A 54 10.88 6.71 7.01
CA HIS A 54 10.33 5.78 7.99
C HIS A 54 11.23 5.68 9.26
N ARG A 55 10.61 5.51 10.44
CA ARG A 55 11.26 5.58 11.76
C ARG A 55 12.39 4.56 11.98
N GLU A 56 12.26 3.37 11.40
CA GLU A 56 13.26 2.28 11.47
C GLU A 56 14.25 2.33 10.29
N GLY A 57 14.40 3.50 9.66
CA GLY A 57 15.21 3.71 8.46
C GLY A 57 14.39 3.66 7.15
N PRO A 58 14.99 4.03 6.01
CA PRO A 58 14.30 4.16 4.74
C PRO A 58 13.59 2.87 4.30
N LYS A 59 12.27 2.96 4.08
CA LYS A 59 11.44 1.86 3.58
C LYS A 59 10.62 2.27 2.34
N PRO A 60 11.25 2.68 1.23
CA PRO A 60 10.54 3.04 0.01
C PRO A 60 9.92 1.82 -0.70
N MET A 61 9.07 2.09 -1.69
CA MET A 61 8.43 1.12 -2.60
C MET A 61 9.12 1.12 -3.98
N LYS A 62 10.45 0.97 -4.00
CA LYS A 62 11.28 1.25 -5.18
C LYS A 62 10.99 0.42 -6.43
N ARG A 63 10.37 -0.75 -6.31
CA ARG A 63 10.12 -1.64 -7.45
C ARG A 63 8.82 -2.41 -7.27
N LEU A 64 7.88 -2.26 -8.21
CA LEU A 64 6.52 -2.81 -8.15
C LEU A 64 6.14 -3.47 -9.48
N PRO A 65 5.31 -4.53 -9.48
CA PRO A 65 4.75 -5.07 -10.71
C PRO A 65 3.89 -4.02 -11.43
N LYS A 66 4.04 -3.88 -12.75
CA LYS A 66 3.24 -2.93 -13.54
C LYS A 66 1.75 -3.20 -13.41
N GLU A 67 1.34 -4.47 -13.49
CA GLU A 67 -0.06 -4.88 -13.34
C GLU A 67 -0.64 -4.50 -11.97
N PHE A 68 0.16 -4.55 -10.90
CA PHE A 68 -0.28 -4.12 -9.58
C PHE A 68 -0.60 -2.63 -9.54
N VAL A 69 0.28 -1.80 -10.11
CA VAL A 69 0.09 -0.33 -10.13
C VAL A 69 -1.13 0.05 -10.97
N GLU A 70 -1.32 -0.57 -12.13
CA GLU A 70 -2.51 -0.34 -12.97
C GLU A 70 -3.80 -0.73 -12.25
N LYS A 71 -3.82 -1.87 -11.54
CA LYS A 71 -4.99 -2.28 -10.74
C LYS A 71 -5.25 -1.31 -9.58
N VAL A 72 -4.22 -0.83 -8.90
CA VAL A 72 -4.36 0.18 -7.84
C VAL A 72 -4.92 1.49 -8.41
N LYS A 73 -4.46 1.91 -9.59
CA LYS A 73 -4.93 3.11 -10.29
C LYS A 73 -6.40 3.01 -10.69
N ALA A 74 -6.86 1.82 -11.06
CA ALA A 74 -8.25 1.57 -11.46
C ALA A 74 -9.24 1.44 -10.29
N LEU A 75 -8.78 1.35 -9.03
CA LEU A 75 -9.68 1.32 -7.88
C LEU A 75 -10.48 2.62 -7.82
N ASP A 76 -11.79 2.54 -7.66
CA ASP A 76 -12.67 3.68 -7.44
C ASP A 76 -13.67 3.42 -6.30
N LEU A 77 -14.49 4.42 -5.99
CA LEU A 77 -15.45 4.35 -4.89
C LEU A 77 -16.51 3.27 -5.12
N GLU A 78 -16.99 3.12 -6.36
CA GLU A 78 -18.00 2.13 -6.72
C GLU A 78 -17.47 0.70 -6.55
N THR A 79 -16.29 0.43 -7.11
CA THR A 79 -15.60 -0.86 -7.02
C THR A 79 -15.31 -1.22 -5.58
N LEU A 80 -14.80 -0.28 -4.77
CA LEU A 80 -14.53 -0.55 -3.36
C LEU A 80 -15.81 -0.78 -2.55
N ASN A 81 -16.85 0.03 -2.75
CA ASN A 81 -18.13 -0.20 -2.08
C ASN A 81 -18.72 -1.58 -2.43
N GLY A 82 -18.64 -1.99 -3.70
CA GLY A 82 -19.13 -3.29 -4.14
C GLY A 82 -18.35 -4.48 -3.57
N LEU A 83 -17.05 -4.33 -3.33
CA LEU A 83 -16.18 -5.43 -2.85
C LEU A 83 -16.06 -5.50 -1.33
N VAL A 84 -16.02 -4.36 -0.65
CA VAL A 84 -15.70 -4.29 0.79
C VAL A 84 -16.68 -3.44 1.60
N GLY A 85 -17.74 -2.89 1.00
CA GLY A 85 -18.73 -2.05 1.68
C GLY A 85 -19.52 -2.75 2.79
N GLU A 86 -19.57 -4.08 2.80
CA GLU A 86 -20.14 -4.86 3.92
C GLU A 86 -19.23 -4.85 5.16
N TYR A 87 -17.91 -4.67 4.97
CA TYR A 87 -16.90 -4.78 6.02
C TYR A 87 -16.29 -3.44 6.44
N LEU A 88 -16.27 -2.47 5.51
CA LEU A 88 -15.66 -1.16 5.71
C LEU A 88 -16.71 -0.06 5.64
N THR A 89 -16.55 0.92 6.51
CA THR A 89 -17.35 2.15 6.48
C THR A 89 -16.95 3.04 5.31
N GLU A 90 -17.83 3.97 4.92
CA GLU A 90 -17.56 4.95 3.87
C GLU A 90 -16.30 5.78 4.14
N ASN A 91 -16.02 6.11 5.41
CA ASN A 91 -14.82 6.83 5.82
C ASN A 91 -13.54 6.02 5.61
N GLU A 92 -13.59 4.72 5.87
CA GLU A 92 -12.46 3.80 5.67
C GLU A 92 -12.16 3.61 4.19
N ILE A 93 -13.21 3.44 3.38
CA ILE A 93 -13.11 3.35 1.91
C ILE A 93 -12.54 4.66 1.34
N SER A 94 -13.08 5.80 1.75
CA SER A 94 -12.57 7.12 1.34
C SER A 94 -11.09 7.29 1.72
N ALA A 95 -10.69 6.79 2.89
CA ALA A 95 -9.30 6.82 3.31
C ALA A 95 -8.39 5.91 2.45
N VAL A 96 -8.88 4.75 1.98
CA VAL A 96 -8.15 3.92 1.01
C VAL A 96 -7.93 4.68 -0.30
N LEU A 97 -8.95 5.37 -0.82
CA LEU A 97 -8.83 6.20 -2.02
C LEU A 97 -7.85 7.36 -1.83
N ALA A 98 -7.87 8.03 -0.67
CA ALA A 98 -6.88 9.06 -0.35
C ALA A 98 -5.45 8.50 -0.34
N ARG A 99 -5.24 7.29 0.19
CA ARG A 99 -3.94 6.62 0.19
C ARG A 99 -3.52 6.14 -1.18
N ARG A 100 -4.45 5.68 -2.03
CA ARG A 100 -4.20 5.38 -3.44
C ARG A 100 -3.55 6.59 -4.12
N GLU A 101 -4.12 7.78 -3.95
CA GLU A 101 -3.57 9.00 -4.53
C GLU A 101 -2.16 9.34 -4.03
N LEU A 102 -1.92 9.18 -2.72
CA LEU A 102 -0.58 9.40 -2.16
C LEU A 102 0.43 8.38 -2.69
N MET A 103 0.03 7.13 -2.84
CA MET A 103 0.87 6.07 -3.38
C MET A 103 1.23 6.31 -4.84
N LEU A 104 0.27 6.69 -5.68
CA LEU A 104 0.52 6.98 -7.09
C LEU A 104 1.50 8.15 -7.25
N LYS A 105 1.32 9.24 -6.48
CA LYS A 105 2.28 10.36 -6.47
C LYS A 105 3.69 9.95 -6.05
N GLU A 106 3.81 9.05 -5.07
CA GLU A 106 5.12 8.53 -4.65
C GLU A 106 5.74 7.62 -5.72
N ILE A 107 4.93 6.84 -6.43
CA ILE A 107 5.40 6.01 -7.55
C ILE A 107 5.87 6.91 -8.70
N ASP A 108 5.13 7.96 -9.05
CA ASP A 108 5.53 8.94 -10.07
C ASP A 108 6.87 9.59 -9.70
N ARG A 109 7.04 10.04 -8.45
CA ARG A 109 8.33 10.54 -7.94
C ARG A 109 9.46 9.52 -8.12
N LEU A 110 9.21 8.26 -7.79
CA LEU A 110 10.22 7.19 -7.93
C LEU A 110 10.54 6.89 -9.40
N ILE A 111 9.58 7.03 -10.31
CA ILE A 111 9.79 6.92 -11.76
C ILE A 111 10.65 8.07 -12.27
N ASP A 112 10.37 9.31 -11.83
CA ASP A 112 11.16 10.48 -12.21
C ASP A 112 12.62 10.36 -11.72
N GLU A 113 12.82 9.82 -10.51
CA GLU A 113 14.15 9.67 -9.92
C GLU A 113 14.97 8.50 -10.48
N ASN A 114 14.33 7.37 -10.76
CA ASN A 114 15.02 6.11 -11.07
C ASN A 114 14.76 5.56 -12.48
N GLY A 115 13.76 6.11 -13.19
CA GLY A 115 13.28 5.66 -14.49
C GLY A 115 12.20 4.57 -14.39
N GLU A 116 11.25 4.56 -15.34
CA GLU A 116 10.09 3.65 -15.34
C GLU A 116 10.52 2.17 -15.25
N ARG A 117 11.53 1.74 -16.03
CA ARG A 117 11.98 0.35 -16.06
C ARG A 117 12.64 -0.13 -14.76
N ALA A 118 13.15 0.80 -13.95
CA ALA A 118 13.73 0.47 -12.64
C ALA A 118 12.64 0.36 -11.57
N THR A 119 11.56 1.14 -11.73
CA THR A 119 10.45 1.24 -10.76
C THR A 119 9.33 0.25 -11.04
N LEU A 120 9.00 -0.01 -12.31
CA LEU A 120 7.92 -0.89 -12.76
C LEU A 120 8.50 -2.06 -13.54
N TYR A 121 8.14 -3.29 -13.15
CA TYR A 121 8.57 -4.53 -13.81
C TYR A 121 7.42 -5.47 -14.15
#